data_AF-A0A7K0E3E3-F1
#
_entry.id   AF-A0A7K0E3E3-F1
#
_cell.length_a   1.000
_cell.length_b   1.000
_cell.length_c   1.000
_cell.angle_alpha   90.00
_cell.angle_beta   90.00
_cell.angle_gamma   90.00
#
_symmetry.space_group_name_H-M   'P 1'
#
loop_
_entity.id
_entity.type
_entity.pdbx_description
1 polymer ?
#
loop_
_entity_poly.entity_id
_entity_poly.type
_entity_poly.pdbx_seq_one_letter_code
_entity_poly.pdbx_strand_id
1 'polypeptide(L)'
;MKTLEHTNALAEARSLEVPSRELSLRRDPSVSQFWNENRKLLEAAWAEWEIENKDDLLVPDETLLDPHLRKAIKDAWENPEKESAIVDLWEEVIPGVYVAQFFDIDRLADFRNYLEAVANAGVPKRAPYGIQLNRYGMMLDPRSEGHLAAPNFQAFYNDLMDRFMRPIARLLLGTYGYDNQPFGFSIQYNPDKDKDLHAHTDASSATLNININLPDEKFTGSEVDFYDKVSGKTVQAIFEPGKAIIHGGNVPHATHPITSGQRSNLVVWLYGDRMQIPRGSTSSYGNSSSDTIKDVALESVTPRQRWSLPDGPKDTAAPF
;
A
#
# COMPACT_ATOMS: atom_id res chain seq x y z
N MET A 1 25.34 28.46 33.90
CA MET A 1 23.99 28.33 33.33
C MET A 1 24.10 27.45 32.10
N LYS A 2 23.67 26.18 32.17
CA LYS A 2 23.44 25.38 30.97
C LYS A 2 22.16 25.93 30.36
N THR A 3 22.26 26.57 29.20
CA THR A 3 21.14 26.79 28.31
C THR A 3 20.58 25.40 27.99
N LEU A 4 19.41 25.09 28.54
CA LEU A 4 18.61 23.97 28.06
C LEU A 4 18.15 24.38 26.66
N GLU A 5 18.90 23.98 25.64
CA GLU A 5 18.35 23.91 24.30
C GLU A 5 17.16 22.97 24.39
N HIS A 6 15.95 23.50 24.23
CA HIS A 6 14.78 22.67 23.97
C HIS A 6 14.98 22.09 22.58
N THR A 7 15.67 20.95 22.49
CA THR A 7 15.74 20.16 21.28
C THR A 7 14.32 19.69 20.99
N ASN A 8 13.73 20.14 19.88
CA ASN A 8 12.44 19.66 19.44
C ASN A 8 12.57 18.18 19.03
N ALA A 9 11.49 17.40 19.12
CA ALA A 9 11.51 15.95 18.85
C ALA A 9 12.11 15.63 17.47
N LEU A 10 11.90 16.52 16.50
CA LEU A 10 12.46 16.43 15.17
C LEU A 10 14.00 16.48 15.15
N ALA A 11 14.62 17.42 15.86
CA ALA A 11 16.07 17.50 15.95
C ALA A 11 16.66 16.29 16.70
N GLU A 12 16.00 15.82 17.76
CA GLU A 12 16.41 14.62 18.48
C GLU A 12 16.32 13.37 17.59
N ALA A 13 15.21 13.17 16.88
CA ALA A 13 15.04 12.06 15.94
C ALA A 13 16.08 12.06 14.81
N ARG A 14 16.42 13.23 14.26
CA ARG A 14 17.46 13.39 13.23
C ARG A 14 18.87 13.03 13.73
N SER A 15 19.10 13.06 15.04
CA SER A 15 20.38 12.73 15.66
C SER A 15 20.55 11.25 16.00
N LEU A 16 19.49 10.44 15.87
CA LEU A 16 19.53 9.01 16.19
C LEU A 16 20.50 8.25 15.28
N GLU A 17 21.33 7.41 15.88
CA GLU A 17 22.13 6.44 15.15
C GLU A 17 21.27 5.24 14.75
N VAL A 18 20.87 5.19 13.47
CA VAL A 18 20.03 4.11 12.94
C VAL A 18 20.80 2.80 12.80
N PRO A 19 20.16 1.63 13.05
CA PRO A 19 20.79 0.33 12.84
C PRO A 19 21.31 0.16 11.42
N SER A 20 22.47 -0.48 11.29
CA SER A 20 23.10 -0.66 9.98
C SER A 20 22.24 -1.51 9.03
N ARG A 21 22.46 -1.34 7.72
CA ARG A 21 21.84 -2.18 6.68
C ARG A 21 22.09 -3.67 6.92
N GLU A 22 23.30 -4.04 7.35
CA GLU A 22 23.66 -5.43 7.60
C GLU A 22 22.83 -6.03 8.75
N LEU A 23 22.67 -5.31 9.86
CA LEU A 23 21.84 -5.74 10.98
C LEU A 23 20.37 -5.88 10.57
N SER A 24 19.89 -4.92 9.76
CA SER A 24 18.52 -4.94 9.22
C SER A 24 18.27 -6.16 8.32
N LEU A 25 19.22 -6.50 7.43
CA LEU A 25 19.12 -7.67 6.55
C LEU A 25 19.19 -9.01 7.30
N ARG A 26 19.94 -9.07 8.41
CA ARG A 26 20.05 -10.26 9.27
C ARG A 26 18.93 -10.37 10.31
N ARG A 27 18.01 -9.40 10.36
CA ARG A 27 16.93 -9.32 11.37
C ARG A 27 17.48 -9.38 12.79
N ASP A 28 18.57 -8.66 13.04
CA ASP A 28 19.17 -8.62 14.37
C ASP A 28 18.17 -8.02 15.39
N PRO A 29 18.00 -8.60 16.59
CA PRO A 29 17.05 -8.12 17.59
C PRO A 29 17.21 -6.64 17.95
N SER A 30 18.45 -6.10 17.88
CA SER A 30 18.73 -4.68 18.12
C SER A 30 17.98 -3.74 17.18
N VAL A 31 17.63 -4.19 15.96
CA VAL A 31 16.90 -3.40 14.98
C VAL A 31 15.46 -3.18 15.45
N SER A 32 14.78 -4.24 15.87
CA SER A 32 13.41 -4.13 16.41
C SER A 32 13.40 -3.35 17.72
N GLN A 33 14.40 -3.58 18.60
CA GLN A 33 14.56 -2.81 19.82
C GLN A 33 14.67 -1.30 19.55
N PHE A 34 15.53 -0.89 18.60
CA PHE A 34 15.68 0.51 18.21
C PHE A 34 14.36 1.14 17.80
N TRP A 35 13.59 0.50 16.90
CA TRP A 35 12.33 1.08 16.43
C TRP A 35 11.28 1.16 17.53
N ASN A 36 11.21 0.15 18.40
CA ASN A 36 10.24 0.12 19.50
C ASN A 36 10.56 1.15 20.58
N GLU A 37 11.83 1.31 20.96
CA GLU A 37 12.27 2.29 21.95
C GLU A 37 12.08 3.73 21.46
N ASN A 38 12.30 3.98 20.17
CA ASN A 38 12.21 5.33 19.58
C ASN A 38 10.83 5.65 18.99
N ARG A 39 9.84 4.75 19.06
CA ARG A 39 8.54 4.90 18.38
C ARG A 39 7.87 6.24 18.66
N LYS A 40 7.70 6.60 19.94
CA LYS A 40 7.03 7.85 20.35
C LYS A 40 7.78 9.09 19.90
N LEU A 41 9.12 9.04 19.95
CA LEU A 41 9.98 10.12 19.50
C LEU A 41 9.83 10.33 17.98
N LEU A 42 9.84 9.25 17.20
CA LEU A 42 9.65 9.31 15.75
C LEU A 42 8.26 9.80 15.35
N GLU A 43 7.21 9.35 16.04
CA GLU A 43 5.83 9.84 15.83
C GLU A 43 5.73 11.35 16.13
N ALA A 44 6.34 11.83 17.22
CA ALA A 44 6.39 13.25 17.56
C ALA A 44 7.22 14.06 16.54
N ALA A 45 8.35 13.53 16.10
CA ALA A 45 9.20 14.16 15.08
C ALA A 45 8.48 14.35 13.75
N TRP A 46 7.66 13.38 13.33
CA TRP A 46 6.85 13.50 12.13
C TRP A 46 5.76 14.58 12.25
N ALA A 47 5.10 14.69 13.41
CA ALA A 47 4.13 15.74 13.66
C ALA A 47 4.80 17.14 13.64
N GLU A 48 5.97 17.29 14.26
CA GLU A 48 6.73 18.54 14.21
C GLU A 48 7.22 18.88 12.79
N TRP A 49 7.73 17.89 12.05
CA TRP A 49 8.16 18.08 10.66
C TRP A 49 7.02 18.60 9.80
N GLU A 50 5.82 18.04 9.95
CA GLU A 50 4.66 18.48 9.18
C GLU A 50 4.24 19.92 9.55
N ILE A 51 4.31 20.30 10.83
CA ILE A 51 4.05 21.67 11.28
C ILE A 51 5.07 22.65 10.71
N GLU A 52 6.37 22.30 10.71
CA GLU A 52 7.44 23.12 10.14
C GLU A 52 7.27 23.35 8.63
N ASN A 53 6.65 22.40 7.92
CA ASN A 53 6.52 22.43 6.47
C ASN A 53 5.10 22.78 5.97
N LYS A 54 4.17 23.13 6.88
CA LYS A 54 2.75 23.33 6.55
C LYS A 54 2.47 24.41 5.49
N ASP A 55 3.36 25.40 5.39
CA ASP A 55 3.21 26.55 4.48
C ASP A 55 3.90 26.29 3.13
N ASP A 56 4.82 25.31 3.07
CA ASP A 56 5.65 25.00 1.89
C ASP A 56 5.23 23.69 1.19
N LEU A 57 4.60 22.77 1.91
CA LEU A 57 4.15 21.48 1.39
C LEU A 57 2.63 21.41 1.38
N LEU A 58 2.11 20.76 0.33
CA LEU A 58 0.69 20.41 0.30
C LEU A 58 0.37 19.38 1.38
N VAL A 59 -0.87 19.44 1.85
CA VAL A 59 -1.48 18.41 2.70
C VAL A 59 -2.08 17.35 1.78
N PRO A 60 -1.58 16.09 1.77
CA PRO A 60 -2.13 15.06 0.90
C PRO A 60 -3.60 14.82 1.22
N ASP A 61 -4.44 14.79 0.21
CA ASP A 61 -5.87 14.53 0.33
C ASP A 61 -6.40 13.80 -0.91
N GLU A 62 -7.70 13.50 -0.93
CA GLU A 62 -8.31 12.81 -2.06
C GLU A 62 -8.12 13.56 -3.38
N THR A 63 -7.84 14.88 -3.41
CA THR A 63 -7.69 15.64 -4.67
C THR A 63 -6.49 15.23 -5.50
N LEU A 64 -5.57 14.43 -4.95
CA LEU A 64 -4.47 13.79 -5.66
C LEU A 64 -4.94 12.60 -6.53
N LEU A 65 -6.14 12.09 -6.31
CA LEU A 65 -6.69 10.92 -7.01
C LEU A 65 -7.46 11.31 -8.27
N ASP A 66 -7.58 10.38 -9.23
CA ASP A 66 -8.23 10.61 -10.52
C ASP A 66 -9.67 11.18 -10.33
N PRO A 67 -10.04 12.29 -10.99
CA PRO A 67 -11.33 12.94 -10.77
C PRO A 67 -12.53 12.07 -11.13
N HIS A 68 -12.42 11.14 -12.09
CA HIS A 68 -13.51 10.22 -12.45
C HIS A 68 -13.69 9.17 -11.36
N LEU A 69 -12.59 8.59 -10.88
CA LEU A 69 -12.59 7.64 -9.77
C LEU A 69 -13.17 8.28 -8.50
N ARG A 70 -12.70 9.47 -8.12
CA ARG A 70 -13.19 10.22 -6.95
C ARG A 70 -14.69 10.45 -7.03
N LYS A 71 -15.18 10.90 -8.20
CA LYS A 71 -16.60 11.13 -8.41
C LYS A 71 -17.41 9.85 -8.25
N ALA A 72 -16.99 8.75 -8.89
CA ALA A 72 -17.70 7.47 -8.82
C ALA A 72 -17.74 6.92 -7.38
N ILE A 73 -16.61 6.97 -6.67
CA ILE A 73 -16.48 6.56 -5.26
C ILE A 73 -17.39 7.40 -4.37
N LYS A 74 -17.37 8.73 -4.51
CA LYS A 74 -18.26 9.63 -3.76
C LYS A 74 -19.74 9.31 -4.01
N ASP A 75 -20.13 9.18 -5.28
CA ASP A 75 -21.50 8.86 -5.68
C ASP A 75 -21.98 7.53 -5.07
N ALA A 76 -21.11 6.53 -4.97
CA ALA A 76 -21.43 5.22 -4.42
C ALA A 76 -21.43 5.18 -2.88
N TRP A 77 -20.60 5.98 -2.20
CA TRP A 77 -20.75 6.20 -0.76
C TRP A 77 -22.09 6.88 -0.42
N GLU A 78 -22.56 7.82 -1.24
CA GLU A 78 -23.88 8.46 -1.08
C GLU A 78 -25.03 7.51 -1.43
N ASN A 79 -24.88 6.71 -2.49
CA ASN A 79 -25.85 5.71 -2.92
C ASN A 79 -25.14 4.45 -3.46
N PRO A 80 -25.01 3.38 -2.65
CA PRO A 80 -24.30 2.16 -3.04
C PRO A 80 -24.78 1.49 -4.33
N GLU A 81 -26.03 1.74 -4.76
CA GLU A 81 -26.55 1.23 -6.03
C GLU A 81 -25.87 1.85 -7.27
N LYS A 82 -25.06 2.91 -7.11
CA LYS A 82 -24.27 3.54 -8.18
C LYS A 82 -22.90 2.90 -8.41
N GLU A 83 -22.58 1.80 -7.71
CA GLU A 83 -21.25 1.20 -7.74
C GLU A 83 -20.79 0.69 -9.12
N SER A 84 -21.71 0.47 -10.06
CA SER A 84 -21.38 0.07 -11.42
C SER A 84 -20.49 1.08 -12.14
N ALA A 85 -20.62 2.38 -11.82
CA ALA A 85 -19.76 3.42 -12.39
C ALA A 85 -18.29 3.27 -11.98
N ILE A 86 -17.99 2.58 -10.87
CA ILE A 86 -16.62 2.21 -10.53
C ILE A 86 -16.16 1.07 -11.43
N VAL A 87 -16.98 0.02 -11.61
CA VAL A 87 -16.63 -1.12 -12.49
C VAL A 87 -16.27 -0.64 -13.90
N ASP A 88 -17.02 0.32 -14.44
CA ASP A 88 -16.77 0.88 -15.78
C ASP A 88 -15.39 1.58 -15.92
N LEU A 89 -14.74 1.96 -14.81
CA LEU A 89 -13.41 2.57 -14.79
C LEU A 89 -12.27 1.54 -14.76
N TRP A 90 -12.57 0.29 -14.42
CA TRP A 90 -11.58 -0.78 -14.25
C TRP A 90 -11.65 -1.77 -15.40
N GLU A 91 -10.54 -1.94 -16.10
CA GLU A 91 -10.39 -2.95 -17.15
C GLU A 91 -9.92 -4.27 -16.55
N GLU A 92 -10.68 -5.35 -16.74
CA GLU A 92 -10.24 -6.70 -16.37
C GLU A 92 -9.29 -7.26 -17.43
N VAL A 93 -8.00 -7.40 -17.08
CA VAL A 93 -6.97 -7.90 -17.99
C VAL A 93 -6.98 -9.43 -18.04
N ILE A 94 -7.16 -10.07 -16.88
CA ILE A 94 -7.46 -11.49 -16.70
C ILE A 94 -8.42 -11.64 -15.52
N PRO A 95 -9.11 -12.79 -15.35
CA PRO A 95 -10.01 -13.00 -14.23
C PRO A 95 -9.38 -12.65 -12.87
N GLY A 96 -9.94 -11.65 -12.19
CA GLY A 96 -9.45 -11.21 -10.87
C GLY A 96 -8.20 -10.32 -10.89
N VAL A 97 -7.83 -9.75 -12.04
CA VAL A 97 -6.77 -8.73 -12.19
C VAL A 97 -7.31 -7.57 -13.01
N TYR A 98 -7.37 -6.40 -12.39
CA TYR A 98 -7.94 -5.20 -13.00
C TYR A 98 -6.94 -4.05 -13.02
N VAL A 99 -7.06 -3.18 -14.02
CA VAL A 99 -6.23 -1.98 -14.17
C VAL A 99 -7.09 -0.73 -14.34
N ALA A 100 -6.65 0.40 -13.77
CA ALA A 100 -7.33 1.69 -13.90
C ALA A 100 -6.37 2.86 -13.69
N GLN A 101 -6.76 4.06 -14.15
CA GLN A 101 -6.14 5.29 -13.68
C GLN A 101 -6.57 5.53 -12.23
N PHE A 102 -5.63 5.76 -11.33
CA PHE A 102 -5.92 5.89 -9.89
C PHE A 102 -5.50 7.25 -9.34
N PHE A 103 -4.28 7.69 -9.63
CA PHE A 103 -3.86 9.07 -9.34
C PHE A 103 -4.21 10.00 -10.49
N ASP A 104 -4.50 11.25 -10.16
CA ASP A 104 -4.60 12.31 -11.14
C ASP A 104 -3.20 12.62 -11.68
N ILE A 105 -3.02 12.47 -12.99
CA ILE A 105 -1.73 12.67 -13.67
C ILE A 105 -1.23 14.10 -13.46
N ASP A 106 -2.13 15.08 -13.49
CA ASP A 106 -1.79 16.50 -13.35
C ASP A 106 -1.38 16.85 -11.91
N ARG A 107 -1.76 16.01 -10.94
CA ARG A 107 -1.46 16.16 -9.51
C ARG A 107 -0.37 15.20 -9.02
N LEU A 108 0.21 14.41 -9.92
CA LEU A 108 1.21 13.41 -9.50
C LEU A 108 2.51 14.07 -9.05
N ALA A 109 2.89 15.19 -9.68
CA ALA A 109 4.03 16.02 -9.28
C ALA A 109 3.89 16.55 -7.86
N ASP A 110 2.69 17.00 -7.48
CA ASP A 110 2.35 17.44 -6.13
C ASP A 110 2.66 16.31 -5.11
N PHE A 111 2.09 15.13 -5.33
CA PHE A 111 2.31 14.00 -4.43
C PHE A 111 3.79 13.58 -4.37
N ARG A 112 4.48 13.58 -5.52
CA ARG A 112 5.91 13.23 -5.58
C ARG A 112 6.79 14.24 -4.87
N ASN A 113 6.49 15.54 -4.94
CA ASN A 113 7.19 16.57 -4.18
C ASN A 113 7.02 16.37 -2.68
N TYR A 114 5.82 16.01 -2.21
CA TYR A 114 5.60 15.65 -0.81
C TYR A 114 6.46 14.44 -0.39
N LEU A 115 6.46 13.36 -1.16
CA LEU A 115 7.26 12.16 -0.86
C LEU A 115 8.78 12.41 -0.91
N GLU A 116 9.24 13.30 -1.80
CA GLU A 116 10.64 13.74 -1.84
C GLU A 116 11.01 14.52 -0.59
N ALA A 117 10.14 15.42 -0.12
CA ALA A 117 10.34 16.14 1.14
C ALA A 117 10.38 15.18 2.34
N VAL A 118 9.51 14.17 2.37
CA VAL A 118 9.53 13.09 3.38
C VAL A 118 10.85 12.31 3.34
N ALA A 119 11.34 11.97 2.15
CA ALA A 119 12.61 11.27 1.99
C ALA A 119 13.79 12.11 2.53
N ASN A 120 13.76 13.43 2.28
CA ASN A 120 14.78 14.37 2.71
C ASN A 120 14.60 14.90 4.15
N ALA A 121 13.52 14.51 4.84
CA ALA A 121 13.19 15.01 6.17
C ALA A 121 14.25 14.70 7.24
N GLY A 122 15.12 13.70 7.01
CA GLY A 122 16.14 13.25 7.96
C GLY A 122 15.58 12.47 9.16
N VAL A 123 14.26 12.31 9.26
CA VAL A 123 13.63 11.45 10.27
C VAL A 123 13.85 9.97 9.88
N PRO A 124 14.35 9.13 10.79
CA PRO A 124 14.51 7.70 10.57
C PRO A 124 13.20 7.04 10.11
N LYS A 125 13.30 6.21 9.07
CA LYS A 125 12.19 5.43 8.49
C LYS A 125 12.65 4.01 8.22
N ARG A 126 11.76 3.04 8.41
CA ARG A 126 12.03 1.65 8.05
C ARG A 126 11.60 1.41 6.62
N ALA A 127 12.50 0.87 5.81
CA ALA A 127 12.16 0.41 4.47
C ALA A 127 11.51 -1.00 4.53
N PRO A 128 10.67 -1.35 3.54
CA PRO A 128 10.05 -2.68 3.46
C PRO A 128 11.08 -3.79 3.33
N TYR A 129 10.78 -4.95 3.94
CA TYR A 129 11.64 -6.13 3.86
C TYR A 129 11.65 -6.73 2.45
N GLY A 130 12.79 -7.33 2.07
CA GLY A 130 12.92 -8.09 0.82
C GLY A 130 13.29 -7.26 -0.41
N ILE A 131 13.31 -5.93 -0.29
CA ILE A 131 13.80 -5.02 -1.34
C ILE A 131 15.09 -4.37 -0.82
N GLN A 132 15.99 -3.96 -1.73
CA GLN A 132 17.15 -3.20 -1.26
C GLN A 132 16.66 -1.94 -0.54
N LEU A 133 17.07 -1.77 0.72
CA LEU A 133 16.79 -0.60 1.54
C LEU A 133 17.16 0.67 0.74
N ASN A 134 16.17 1.27 0.11
CA ASN A 134 16.31 2.51 -0.64
C ASN A 134 15.50 3.59 0.06
N ARG A 135 15.96 4.84 -0.09
CA ARG A 135 15.44 5.99 0.66
C ARG A 135 13.96 6.30 0.40
N TYR A 136 13.39 5.75 -0.67
CA TYR A 136 11.99 5.95 -1.06
C TYR A 136 11.09 4.80 -0.62
N GLY A 137 11.66 3.71 -0.12
CA GLY A 137 10.91 2.62 0.49
C GLY A 137 10.54 2.97 1.92
N MET A 138 9.25 3.05 2.21
CA MET A 138 8.73 3.41 3.54
C MET A 138 7.56 2.53 3.92
N MET A 139 7.53 2.05 5.15
CA MET A 139 6.32 1.49 5.74
C MET A 139 5.29 2.62 5.99
N LEU A 140 4.02 2.36 5.69
CA LEU A 140 2.94 3.35 5.78
C LEU A 140 1.90 2.99 6.84
N ASP A 141 1.77 1.71 7.16
CA ASP A 141 0.86 1.23 8.20
C ASP A 141 1.39 1.62 9.59
N PRO A 142 0.56 2.25 10.45
CA PRO A 142 0.96 2.66 11.81
C PRO A 142 1.38 1.49 12.70
N ARG A 143 1.02 0.25 12.37
CA ARG A 143 1.45 -0.94 13.10
C ARG A 143 2.88 -1.36 12.76
N SER A 144 3.46 -0.81 11.69
CA SER A 144 4.84 -1.08 11.31
C SER A 144 5.83 -0.24 12.12
N GLU A 145 6.92 -0.89 12.53
CA GLU A 145 8.11 -0.22 13.06
C GLU A 145 8.64 0.81 12.05
N GLY A 146 8.92 2.04 12.50
CA GLY A 146 9.52 3.10 11.67
C GLY A 146 8.65 3.57 10.49
N HIS A 147 7.33 3.46 10.59
CA HIS A 147 6.41 3.96 9.56
C HIS A 147 6.45 5.49 9.41
N LEU A 148 5.96 5.97 8.27
CA LEU A 148 5.73 7.40 8.03
C LEU A 148 4.57 7.92 8.89
N ALA A 149 4.88 8.43 10.08
CA ALA A 149 3.87 8.83 11.08
C ALA A 149 3.38 10.28 10.94
N ALA A 150 3.61 10.93 9.79
CA ALA A 150 3.16 12.29 9.53
C ALA A 150 1.61 12.36 9.60
N PRO A 151 1.00 13.17 10.49
CA PRO A 151 -0.43 13.08 10.79
C PRO A 151 -1.35 13.23 9.57
N ASN A 152 -1.09 14.21 8.69
CA ASN A 152 -1.90 14.40 7.49
C ASN A 152 -1.67 13.28 6.46
N PHE A 153 -0.45 12.75 6.36
CA PHE A 153 -0.22 11.57 5.52
C PHE A 153 -0.98 10.35 6.05
N GLN A 154 -1.01 10.14 7.36
CA GLN A 154 -1.76 9.04 7.97
C GLN A 154 -3.27 9.22 7.76
N ALA A 155 -3.79 10.45 7.81
CA ALA A 155 -5.18 10.72 7.45
C ALA A 155 -5.47 10.36 5.97
N PHE A 156 -4.61 10.79 5.05
CA PHE A 156 -4.71 10.44 3.62
C PHE A 156 -4.62 8.92 3.37
N TYR A 157 -3.67 8.24 4.01
CA TYR A 157 -3.52 6.79 3.91
C TYR A 157 -4.78 6.06 4.41
N ASN A 158 -5.33 6.46 5.55
CA ASN A 158 -6.56 5.86 6.06
C ASN A 158 -7.75 6.12 5.12
N ASP A 159 -7.89 7.33 4.57
CA ASP A 159 -8.92 7.66 3.59
C ASP A 159 -8.80 6.80 2.32
N LEU A 160 -7.57 6.65 1.80
CA LEU A 160 -7.24 5.78 0.67
C LEU A 160 -7.67 4.33 0.94
N MET A 161 -7.35 3.80 2.13
CA MET A 161 -7.65 2.41 2.47
C MET A 161 -9.14 2.18 2.66
N ASP A 162 -9.82 3.07 3.38
CA ASP A 162 -11.21 2.86 3.80
C ASP A 162 -12.23 3.33 2.76
N ARG A 163 -12.01 4.48 2.11
CA ARG A 163 -12.97 5.03 1.14
C ARG A 163 -12.74 4.57 -0.29
N PHE A 164 -11.52 4.15 -0.64
CA PHE A 164 -11.17 3.74 -2.01
C PHE A 164 -10.86 2.25 -2.10
N MET A 165 -9.72 1.81 -1.56
CA MET A 165 -9.20 0.45 -1.74
C MET A 165 -10.21 -0.61 -1.29
N ARG A 166 -10.78 -0.45 -0.10
CA ARG A 166 -11.72 -1.40 0.49
C ARG A 166 -12.97 -1.68 -0.36
N PRO A 167 -13.82 -0.70 -0.68
CA PRO A 167 -15.02 -0.95 -1.47
C PRO A 167 -14.68 -1.45 -2.89
N ILE A 168 -13.60 -0.95 -3.50
CA ILE A 168 -13.14 -1.41 -4.82
C ILE A 168 -12.76 -2.90 -4.77
N ALA A 169 -11.97 -3.31 -3.78
CA ALA A 169 -11.58 -4.72 -3.61
C ALA A 169 -12.79 -5.63 -3.35
N ARG A 170 -13.76 -5.17 -2.56
CA ARG A 170 -14.99 -5.94 -2.31
C ARG A 170 -15.84 -6.10 -3.57
N LEU A 171 -15.89 -5.07 -4.41
CA LEU A 171 -16.64 -5.04 -5.65
C LEU A 171 -16.01 -5.91 -6.73
N LEU A 172 -14.69 -5.79 -6.94
CA LEU A 172 -13.98 -6.45 -8.04
C LEU A 172 -13.50 -7.87 -7.66
N LEU A 173 -13.17 -8.11 -6.38
CA LEU A 173 -12.48 -9.33 -5.94
C LEU A 173 -13.24 -10.10 -4.85
N GLY A 174 -14.37 -9.58 -4.36
CA GLY A 174 -15.18 -10.29 -3.37
C GLY A 174 -14.55 -10.41 -1.99
N THR A 175 -13.76 -9.44 -1.54
CA THR A 175 -12.98 -9.52 -0.29
C THR A 175 -13.75 -9.27 1.00
N TYR A 176 -15.09 -9.11 0.95
CA TYR A 176 -15.90 -8.75 2.12
C TYR A 176 -15.71 -9.75 3.27
N GLY A 177 -15.29 -9.26 4.44
CA GLY A 177 -15.00 -10.09 5.62
C GLY A 177 -13.54 -10.54 5.74
N TYR A 178 -12.73 -10.32 4.71
CA TYR A 178 -11.30 -10.59 4.68
C TYR A 178 -10.48 -9.34 4.39
N ASP A 179 -10.97 -8.19 4.81
CA ASP A 179 -10.40 -6.90 4.44
C ASP A 179 -10.13 -5.99 5.63
N ASN A 180 -10.54 -6.35 6.85
CA ASN A 180 -10.47 -5.46 8.01
C ASN A 180 -9.07 -4.85 8.26
N GLN A 181 -8.00 -5.54 7.92
CA GLN A 181 -6.63 -5.11 8.18
C GLN A 181 -5.98 -4.50 6.92
N PRO A 182 -5.68 -3.19 6.91
CA PRO A 182 -4.95 -2.54 5.81
C PRO A 182 -3.45 -2.54 6.07
N PHE A 183 -2.63 -2.87 5.08
CA PHE A 183 -1.17 -2.72 5.18
C PHE A 183 -0.63 -2.00 3.96
N GLY A 184 0.34 -1.11 4.15
CA GLY A 184 0.84 -0.27 3.06
C GLY A 184 2.33 -0.03 3.15
N PHE A 185 2.97 0.01 1.99
CA PHE A 185 4.35 0.40 1.83
C PHE A 185 4.59 1.09 0.49
N SER A 186 5.63 1.91 0.43
CA SER A 186 6.17 2.43 -0.82
C SER A 186 7.46 1.69 -1.19
N ILE A 187 7.76 1.66 -2.47
CA ILE A 187 8.92 0.96 -3.02
C ILE A 187 9.47 1.72 -4.21
N GLN A 188 10.79 1.67 -4.41
CA GLN A 188 11.43 2.07 -5.66
C GLN A 188 12.32 0.95 -6.18
N TYR A 189 12.15 0.58 -7.44
CA TYR A 189 12.98 -0.38 -8.16
C TYR A 189 14.10 0.35 -8.92
N ASN A 190 15.31 -0.20 -8.88
CA ASN A 190 16.47 0.31 -9.60
C ASN A 190 17.32 -0.85 -10.21
N PRO A 191 17.86 -0.70 -11.44
CA PRO A 191 18.64 -1.74 -12.12
C PRO A 191 19.85 -2.28 -11.34
N ASP A 192 20.51 -1.43 -10.55
CA ASP A 192 21.73 -1.82 -9.82
C ASP A 192 21.45 -2.69 -8.59
N LYS A 193 20.17 -2.76 -8.19
CA LYS A 193 19.79 -3.17 -6.84
C LYS A 193 18.75 -4.28 -6.83
N ASP A 194 17.73 -4.18 -7.66
CA ASP A 194 16.56 -5.03 -7.56
C ASP A 194 16.58 -6.07 -8.68
N LYS A 195 16.97 -7.29 -8.33
CA LYS A 195 16.97 -8.44 -9.23
C LYS A 195 15.75 -9.30 -8.92
N ASP A 196 14.98 -9.61 -9.96
CA ASP A 196 13.81 -10.51 -10.00
C ASP A 196 13.05 -10.73 -8.69
N LEU A 197 11.83 -10.20 -8.61
CA LEU A 197 10.82 -10.80 -7.74
C LEU A 197 10.33 -12.07 -8.44
N HIS A 198 10.89 -13.20 -8.02
CA HIS A 198 10.44 -14.53 -8.47
C HIS A 198 8.92 -14.65 -8.38
N ALA A 199 8.37 -15.54 -9.21
CA ALA A 199 6.94 -15.82 -9.20
C ALA A 199 6.45 -16.14 -7.77
N HIS A 200 5.46 -15.39 -7.30
CA HIS A 200 4.91 -15.51 -5.96
C HIS A 200 3.41 -15.19 -5.94
N THR A 201 2.82 -15.38 -4.77
CA THR A 201 1.48 -14.93 -4.41
C THR A 201 1.60 -14.04 -3.19
N ASP A 202 0.69 -13.09 -3.04
CA ASP A 202 0.67 -12.22 -1.88
C ASP A 202 -0.15 -12.85 -0.75
N ALA A 203 0.27 -12.61 0.49
CA ALA A 203 -0.49 -12.97 1.68
C ALA A 203 -1.59 -11.91 1.95
N SER A 204 -2.40 -11.62 0.94
CA SER A 204 -3.46 -10.61 0.94
C SER A 204 -4.77 -11.17 0.39
N SER A 205 -5.89 -10.59 0.80
CA SER A 205 -7.17 -10.78 0.11
C SER A 205 -7.24 -9.96 -1.17
N ALA A 206 -6.66 -8.77 -1.14
CA ALA A 206 -6.42 -7.93 -2.31
C ALA A 206 -5.10 -7.19 -2.18
N THR A 207 -4.39 -7.09 -3.29
CA THR A 207 -3.23 -6.22 -3.48
C THR A 207 -3.60 -5.14 -4.47
N LEU A 208 -3.35 -3.87 -4.12
CA LEU A 208 -3.41 -2.72 -5.01
C LEU A 208 -1.99 -2.15 -5.13
N ASN A 209 -1.47 -2.14 -6.34
CA ASN A 209 -0.14 -1.64 -6.66
C ASN A 209 -0.29 -0.47 -7.62
N ILE A 210 0.30 0.68 -7.30
CA ILE A 210 0.07 1.93 -8.00
C ILE A 210 1.40 2.55 -8.40
N ASN A 211 1.58 2.84 -9.68
CA ASN A 211 2.76 3.55 -10.15
C ASN A 211 2.63 5.04 -9.84
N ILE A 212 3.64 5.60 -9.18
CA ILE A 212 3.68 7.01 -8.79
C ILE A 212 4.76 7.81 -9.53
N ASN A 213 5.44 7.22 -10.53
CA ASN A 213 6.36 7.94 -11.41
C ASN A 213 5.68 9.12 -12.10
N LEU A 214 6.41 10.20 -12.29
CA LEU A 214 6.00 11.30 -13.17
C LEU A 214 5.97 10.85 -14.64
N PRO A 215 5.17 11.51 -15.51
CA PRO A 215 5.11 11.18 -16.93
C PRO A 215 6.44 11.18 -17.68
N ASP A 216 7.41 11.97 -17.23
CA ASP A 216 8.75 12.08 -17.80
C ASP A 216 9.78 11.13 -17.16
N GLU A 217 9.47 10.52 -16.02
CA GLU A 217 10.29 9.50 -15.34
C GLU A 217 10.14 8.13 -16.03
N LYS A 218 10.71 7.99 -17.22
CA LYS A 218 10.65 6.76 -18.01
C LYS A 218 11.55 5.66 -17.44
N PHE A 219 11.09 4.42 -17.54
CA PHE A 219 11.86 3.21 -17.24
C PHE A 219 11.59 2.12 -18.30
N THR A 220 12.42 1.09 -18.32
CA THR A 220 12.23 -0.09 -19.19
C THR A 220 12.32 -1.38 -18.37
N GLY A 221 11.62 -2.42 -18.81
CA GLY A 221 11.43 -3.62 -18.03
C GLY A 221 10.38 -3.42 -16.94
N SER A 222 10.44 -4.23 -15.88
CA SER A 222 9.53 -4.14 -14.73
C SER A 222 8.06 -4.44 -15.04
N GLU A 223 7.75 -5.00 -16.20
CA GLU A 223 6.42 -5.52 -16.48
C GLU A 223 6.05 -6.62 -15.47
N VAL A 224 4.77 -6.77 -15.18
CA VAL A 224 4.28 -7.79 -14.25
C VAL A 224 3.51 -8.84 -15.03
N ASP A 225 4.02 -10.05 -14.97
CA ASP A 225 3.40 -11.23 -15.53
C ASP A 225 2.40 -11.80 -14.54
N PHE A 226 1.13 -11.89 -14.93
CA PHE A 226 0.07 -12.54 -14.18
C PHE A 226 -0.29 -13.88 -14.82
N TYR A 227 -0.33 -14.94 -14.02
CA TYR A 227 -0.72 -16.26 -14.50
C TYR A 227 -2.24 -16.45 -14.41
N ASP A 228 -2.90 -16.53 -15.55
CA ASP A 228 -4.31 -16.86 -15.65
C ASP A 228 -4.51 -18.38 -15.53
N LYS A 229 -5.05 -18.80 -14.39
CA LYS A 229 -5.37 -20.21 -14.11
C LYS A 229 -6.47 -20.77 -15.02
N VAL A 230 -7.35 -19.93 -15.57
CA VAL A 230 -8.46 -20.35 -16.42
C VAL A 230 -7.96 -20.69 -17.82
N SER A 231 -7.18 -19.80 -18.44
CA SER A 231 -6.62 -20.05 -19.77
C SER A 231 -5.28 -20.79 -19.78
N GLY A 232 -4.59 -20.87 -18.63
CA GLY A 232 -3.24 -21.42 -18.51
C GLY A 232 -2.16 -20.54 -19.13
N LYS A 233 -2.46 -19.28 -19.43
CA LYS A 233 -1.55 -18.33 -20.07
C LYS A 233 -1.03 -17.31 -19.08
N THR A 234 0.10 -16.70 -19.43
CA THR A 234 0.61 -15.52 -18.73
C THR A 234 0.20 -14.28 -19.52
N VAL A 235 -0.34 -13.28 -18.83
CA VAL A 235 -0.67 -11.98 -19.40
C VAL A 235 0.15 -10.93 -18.68
N GLN A 236 0.77 -10.07 -19.47
CA GLN A 236 1.65 -9.02 -18.99
C GLN A 236 0.88 -7.73 -18.77
N ALA A 237 1.12 -7.07 -17.64
CA ALA A 237 0.62 -5.74 -17.35
C ALA A 237 1.78 -4.76 -17.17
N ILE A 238 1.55 -3.52 -17.60
CA ILE A 238 2.53 -2.44 -17.56
C ILE A 238 2.00 -1.33 -16.65
N PHE A 239 2.91 -0.77 -15.86
CA PHE A 239 2.65 0.34 -14.97
C PHE A 239 2.90 1.67 -15.67
N GLU A 240 1.84 2.36 -16.10
CA GLU A 240 1.93 3.75 -16.55
C GLU A 240 1.76 4.73 -15.36
N PRO A 241 2.26 5.98 -15.46
CA PRO A 241 2.12 7.02 -14.44
C PRO A 241 0.70 7.13 -13.85
N GLY A 242 0.58 6.97 -12.54
CA GLY A 242 -0.68 7.05 -11.80
C GLY A 242 -1.64 5.88 -12.00
N LYS A 243 -1.31 4.89 -12.84
CA LYS A 243 -2.12 3.68 -13.00
C LYS A 243 -1.94 2.72 -11.84
N ALA A 244 -3.04 2.07 -11.48
CA ALA A 244 -3.09 1.01 -10.51
C ALA A 244 -3.42 -0.34 -11.15
N ILE A 245 -2.89 -1.40 -10.53
CA ILE A 245 -3.29 -2.79 -10.76
C ILE A 245 -3.83 -3.31 -9.44
N ILE A 246 -5.06 -3.83 -9.44
CA ILE A 246 -5.67 -4.51 -8.30
C ILE A 246 -5.90 -5.99 -8.63
N HIS A 247 -5.51 -6.88 -7.73
CA HIS A 247 -5.72 -8.31 -7.90
C HIS A 247 -5.89 -9.05 -6.58
N GLY A 248 -6.45 -10.26 -6.64
CA GLY A 248 -6.46 -11.17 -5.50
C GLY A 248 -5.04 -11.63 -5.15
N GLY A 249 -4.71 -11.72 -3.86
CA GLY A 249 -3.35 -12.14 -3.44
C GLY A 249 -2.98 -13.56 -3.89
N ASN A 250 -3.98 -14.41 -4.13
CA ASN A 250 -3.81 -15.78 -4.62
C ASN A 250 -3.49 -15.88 -6.13
N VAL A 251 -3.42 -14.76 -6.86
CA VAL A 251 -3.04 -14.70 -8.27
C VAL A 251 -1.50 -14.78 -8.36
N PRO A 252 -0.94 -15.85 -8.96
CA PRO A 252 0.50 -15.96 -9.12
C PRO A 252 1.00 -14.89 -10.09
N HIS A 253 2.05 -14.18 -9.70
CA HIS A 253 2.62 -13.13 -10.53
C HIS A 253 4.14 -12.98 -10.32
N ALA A 254 4.82 -12.41 -11.31
CA ALA A 254 6.26 -12.16 -11.29
C ALA A 254 6.56 -10.77 -11.88
N THR A 255 7.47 -10.03 -11.26
CA THR A 255 7.92 -8.73 -11.79
C THR A 255 9.25 -8.92 -12.52
N HIS A 256 9.29 -8.50 -13.78
CA HIS A 256 10.49 -8.53 -14.60
C HIS A 256 11.57 -7.60 -14.01
N PRO A 257 12.87 -7.84 -14.27
CA PRO A 257 13.92 -6.92 -13.87
C PRO A 257 13.70 -5.55 -14.51
N ILE A 258 13.93 -4.49 -13.74
CA ILE A 258 14.06 -3.15 -14.32
C ILE A 258 15.43 -3.05 -15.00
N THR A 259 15.46 -2.58 -16.24
CA THR A 259 16.67 -2.55 -17.08
C THR A 259 17.22 -1.14 -17.31
N SER A 260 16.39 -0.12 -17.14
CA SER A 260 16.80 1.29 -17.12
C SER A 260 15.79 2.15 -16.36
N GLY A 261 16.21 3.33 -15.91
CA GLY A 261 15.36 4.24 -15.15
C GLY A 261 15.10 3.77 -13.71
N GLN A 262 14.03 4.30 -13.11
CA GLN A 262 13.56 3.92 -11.78
C GLN A 262 12.05 3.80 -11.81
N ARG A 263 11.50 2.84 -11.07
CA ARG A 263 10.05 2.67 -10.92
C ARG A 263 9.66 2.79 -9.46
N SER A 264 8.87 3.79 -9.12
CA SER A 264 8.34 4.05 -7.78
C SER A 264 6.87 3.65 -7.71
N ASN A 265 6.53 2.81 -6.74
CA ASN A 265 5.17 2.36 -6.52
C ASN A 265 4.72 2.57 -5.08
N LEU A 266 3.42 2.77 -4.94
CA LEU A 266 2.69 2.63 -3.69
C LEU A 266 1.96 1.28 -3.73
N VAL A 267 2.21 0.42 -2.74
CA VAL A 267 1.62 -0.92 -2.63
C VAL A 267 0.82 -1.01 -1.35
N VAL A 268 -0.46 -1.36 -1.46
CA VAL A 268 -1.34 -1.54 -0.32
C VAL A 268 -2.12 -2.84 -0.42
N TRP A 269 -2.27 -3.50 0.72
CA TRP A 269 -2.89 -4.79 0.89
C TRP A 269 -4.09 -4.69 1.82
N LEU A 270 -5.05 -5.57 1.58
CA LEU A 270 -6.11 -5.89 2.53
C LEU A 270 -5.97 -7.34 2.95
N TYR A 271 -6.32 -7.63 4.20
CA TYR A 271 -6.47 -8.99 4.73
C TYR A 271 -7.44 -8.96 5.93
N GLY A 272 -7.94 -10.12 6.32
CA GLY A 272 -8.83 -10.30 7.46
C GLY A 272 -8.07 -10.39 8.78
N ASP A 273 -8.80 -10.42 9.88
CA ASP A 273 -8.22 -10.47 11.23
C ASP A 273 -7.24 -11.63 11.39
N ARG A 274 -6.09 -11.37 12.01
CA ARG A 274 -5.03 -12.36 12.20
C ARG A 274 -4.57 -13.00 10.88
N MET A 275 -4.32 -12.16 9.87
CA MET A 275 -3.81 -12.56 8.55
C MET A 275 -4.74 -13.47 7.74
N GLN A 276 -6.04 -13.46 7.99
CA GLN A 276 -6.97 -14.28 7.24
C GLN A 276 -7.10 -13.79 5.78
N ILE A 277 -7.10 -14.72 4.83
CA ILE A 277 -7.36 -14.44 3.42
C ILE A 277 -8.47 -15.38 2.92
N PRO A 278 -9.25 -14.99 1.90
CA PRO A 278 -10.26 -15.87 1.32
C PRO A 278 -9.61 -17.17 0.87
N ARG A 279 -10.09 -18.31 1.37
CA ARG A 279 -9.73 -19.61 0.82
C ARG A 279 -10.50 -19.75 -0.49
N GLY A 280 -9.78 -19.91 -1.59
CA GLY A 280 -10.40 -19.93 -2.93
C GLY A 280 -11.60 -20.86 -2.99
N SER A 281 -12.68 -20.40 -3.61
CA SER A 281 -13.84 -21.23 -3.95
C SER A 281 -13.36 -22.46 -4.73
N THR A 282 -13.71 -23.65 -4.24
CA THR A 282 -13.40 -25.01 -4.73
C THR A 282 -12.06 -25.63 -4.31
N SER A 283 -12.07 -26.30 -3.15
CA SER A 283 -11.13 -27.36 -2.79
C SER A 283 -11.34 -28.58 -3.70
N SER A 284 -10.35 -28.94 -4.51
CA SER A 284 -10.29 -30.22 -5.23
C SER A 284 -9.62 -31.35 -4.43
N TYR A 285 -9.45 -31.19 -3.10
CA TYR A 285 -8.94 -32.26 -2.25
C TYR A 285 -9.70 -32.31 -0.92
N GLY A 286 -10.13 -33.53 -0.58
CA GLY A 286 -11.12 -33.83 0.45
C GLY A 286 -10.71 -33.55 1.90
N ASN A 287 -11.76 -33.32 2.68
CA ASN A 287 -11.96 -33.52 4.12
C ASN A 287 -10.82 -33.14 5.10
N SER A 288 -11.10 -32.13 5.94
CA SER A 288 -11.59 -32.39 7.32
C SER A 288 -11.89 -31.08 8.06
N SER A 289 -13.16 -30.96 8.47
CA SER A 289 -13.64 -30.32 9.71
C SER A 289 -12.91 -29.07 10.25
N SER A 290 -13.46 -27.90 9.95
CA SER A 290 -13.68 -26.87 10.99
C SER A 290 -14.89 -26.01 10.60
N ASP A 291 -16.02 -26.28 11.24
CA ASP A 291 -17.17 -25.38 11.25
C ASP A 291 -16.73 -24.03 11.82
N THR A 292 -16.81 -22.94 11.04
CA THR A 292 -17.24 -21.58 11.47
C THR A 292 -16.96 -20.45 10.48
N ILE A 293 -16.31 -20.67 9.33
CA ILE A 293 -16.14 -19.60 8.35
C ILE A 293 -17.21 -19.73 7.28
N LYS A 294 -18.23 -18.89 7.36
CA LYS A 294 -19.22 -18.72 6.30
C LYS A 294 -18.48 -18.18 5.07
N ASP A 295 -18.23 -19.04 4.10
CA ASP A 295 -17.83 -18.63 2.75
C ASP A 295 -18.98 -17.83 2.15
N VAL A 296 -18.92 -16.50 2.30
CA VAL A 296 -19.86 -15.57 1.69
C VAL A 296 -19.52 -15.58 0.20
N ALA A 297 -20.21 -16.43 -0.57
CA ALA A 297 -20.13 -16.39 -2.03
C ALA A 297 -20.39 -14.93 -2.50
N LEU A 298 -19.61 -14.46 -3.47
CA LEU A 298 -19.68 -13.11 -4.05
C LEU A 298 -21.12 -12.62 -4.30
N GLU A 299 -22.02 -13.55 -4.67
CA GLU A 299 -23.43 -13.29 -4.97
C GLU A 299 -24.30 -12.88 -3.77
N SER A 300 -23.81 -13.00 -2.53
CA SER A 300 -24.60 -12.74 -1.31
C SER A 300 -24.29 -11.42 -0.59
N VAL A 301 -23.28 -10.66 -1.04
CA VAL A 301 -22.93 -9.35 -0.47
C VAL A 301 -23.75 -8.25 -1.17
N THR A 302 -24.49 -7.46 -0.39
CA THR A 302 -25.24 -6.31 -0.91
C THR A 302 -24.33 -5.11 -1.18
N PRO A 303 -24.74 -4.15 -2.05
CA PRO A 303 -24.00 -2.90 -2.22
C PRO A 303 -23.76 -2.18 -0.89
N ARG A 304 -24.77 -2.08 -0.01
CA ARG A 304 -24.59 -1.45 1.32
C ARG A 304 -23.50 -2.12 2.16
N GLN A 305 -23.34 -3.44 2.06
CA GLN A 305 -22.24 -4.14 2.74
C GLN A 305 -20.89 -3.84 2.07
N ARG A 306 -20.81 -3.75 0.74
CA ARG A 306 -19.56 -3.35 0.09
C ARG A 306 -19.09 -1.96 0.52
N TRP A 307 -20.02 -1.02 0.63
CA TRP A 307 -19.81 0.39 0.99
C TRP A 307 -20.04 0.65 2.49
N SER A 308 -19.45 -0.21 3.33
CA SER A 308 -19.42 -0.04 4.79
C SER A 308 -18.00 -0.12 5.33
N LEU A 309 -17.76 0.48 6.49
CA LEU A 309 -16.51 0.27 7.21
C LEU A 309 -16.63 -0.97 8.11
N PRO A 310 -15.54 -1.74 8.28
CA PRO A 310 -15.52 -2.83 9.25
C PRO A 310 -15.44 -2.28 10.68
N ASP A 311 -16.23 -2.84 11.58
CA ASP A 311 -16.32 -2.41 12.99
C ASP A 311 -15.33 -3.16 13.92
N GLY A 312 -14.53 -4.08 13.36
CA GLY A 312 -13.60 -4.92 14.13
C GLY A 312 -12.30 -4.20 14.50
N PRO A 313 -11.67 -4.54 15.64
CA PRO A 313 -10.39 -3.96 16.01
C PRO A 313 -9.30 -4.29 14.98
N LYS A 314 -8.33 -3.39 14.82
CA LYS A 314 -7.11 -3.71 14.06
C LYS A 314 -6.21 -4.63 14.88
N ASP A 315 -5.47 -5.49 14.19
CA ASP A 315 -4.42 -6.30 14.82
C ASP A 315 -3.35 -5.39 15.43
N THR A 316 -2.64 -5.87 16.46
CA THR A 316 -1.62 -5.07 17.17
C THR A 316 -0.28 -4.99 16.45
N ALA A 317 -0.11 -5.77 15.38
CA ALA A 317 1.11 -5.81 14.58
C ALA A 317 0.78 -5.81 13.08
N ALA A 318 1.68 -5.21 12.30
CA ALA A 318 1.69 -5.30 10.85
C ALA A 318 2.04 -6.74 10.41
N PRO A 319 1.73 -7.12 9.15
CA PRO A 319 2.23 -8.35 8.59
C PRO A 319 3.74 -8.21 8.40
N PHE A 320 4.50 -9.18 8.91
CA PHE A 320 5.97 -9.34 8.80
C PHE A 320 6.89 -8.53 9.71
#